data_AF-A0AAJ2G0P7-F1
#
_entry.id   AF-A0AAJ2G0P7-F1
#
_cell.length_a   1.000
_cell.length_b   1.000
_cell.length_c   1.000
_cell.angle_alpha   90.00
_cell.angle_beta   90.00
_cell.angle_gamma   90.00
#
_symmetry.space_group_name_H-M   'P 1'
#
loop_
_entity.id
_entity.type
_entity.pdbx_description
1 polymer ?
#
loop_
_entity_poly.entity_id
_entity_poly.type
_entity_poly.pdbx_seq_one_letter_code
_entity_poly.pdbx_strand_id
1 'polypeptide(L)'
;MFESALLKIGRADRHIQDFEGALREFQAGHGHTIRVHGKIKGPMFFETISDAPLPIDLSLILSDALHNLRTALDHATWELVGIDDGVQDRFLKLPTGNDQQSFDAACRGMRTPNTSTKDFFTNLAIYPGGVGELIYWLCQLDNAEKHTIISPVVQAASVDRIIFIDLDTKERWASDNVVLHPGVDGRSYIQLEPGLGVDCSRHFNTKSGVFFGKAPGVSQKPVIPKLFEFREAVVGVLTDFQRLVDGRSSRAQ
;
A
#
# COMPACT_ATOMS: atom_id res chain seq x y z
N MET A 1 14.48 23.27 -5.80
CA MET A 1 13.08 23.24 -6.26
C MET A 1 12.42 22.04 -5.60
N PHE A 2 11.16 22.15 -5.21
CA PHE A 2 10.37 21.12 -4.51
C PHE A 2 10.92 20.70 -3.14
N GLU A 3 11.64 21.59 -2.45
CA GLU A 3 12.24 21.30 -1.14
C GLU A 3 11.21 20.86 -0.11
N SER A 4 10.06 21.56 -0.06
CA SER A 4 9.01 21.20 0.88
C SER A 4 8.38 19.83 0.58
N ALA A 5 8.32 19.41 -0.69
CA ALA A 5 7.86 18.07 -1.06
C ALA A 5 8.89 17.00 -0.64
N LEU A 6 10.18 17.26 -0.83
CA LEU A 6 11.26 16.37 -0.39
C LEU A 6 11.29 16.20 1.13
N LEU A 7 11.05 17.27 1.91
CA LEU A 7 10.94 17.18 3.37
C LEU A 7 9.76 16.31 3.81
N LYS A 8 8.65 16.33 3.07
CA LYS A 8 7.48 15.47 3.32
C LYS A 8 7.79 14.00 3.02
N ILE A 9 8.47 13.70 1.91
CA ILE A 9 8.97 12.34 1.63
C ILE A 9 9.90 11.87 2.74
N GLY A 10 10.86 12.70 3.18
CA GLY A 10 11.75 12.36 4.29
C GLY A 10 11.04 12.16 5.64
N ARG A 11 9.89 12.82 5.86
CA ARG A 11 9.01 12.52 7.01
C ARG A 11 8.33 11.16 6.85
N ALA A 12 7.81 10.84 5.67
CA ALA A 12 7.23 9.53 5.40
C ALA A 12 8.25 8.40 5.57
N ASP A 13 9.47 8.55 5.05
CA ASP A 13 10.54 7.57 5.19
C ASP A 13 10.84 7.27 6.68
N ARG A 14 10.83 8.28 7.55
CA ARG A 14 10.95 8.10 9.01
C ARG A 14 9.78 7.30 9.59
N HIS A 15 8.54 7.65 9.23
CA HIS A 15 7.37 6.91 9.72
C HIS A 15 7.35 5.45 9.22
N ILE A 16 7.82 5.16 8.00
CA ILE A 16 7.97 3.78 7.52
C ILE A 16 8.97 3.02 8.40
N GLN A 17 10.11 3.64 8.74
CA GLN A 17 11.12 3.04 9.62
C GLN A 17 10.59 2.84 11.05
N ASP A 18 9.87 3.81 11.60
CA ASP A 18 9.24 3.74 12.91
C ASP A 18 8.20 2.61 12.95
N PHE A 19 7.40 2.45 11.89
CA PHE A 19 6.43 1.37 11.76
C PHE A 19 7.11 0.00 11.77
N GLU A 20 8.17 -0.17 10.99
CA GLU A 20 8.95 -1.40 10.98
C GLU A 20 9.59 -1.71 12.34
N GLY A 21 10.12 -0.68 13.01
CA GLY A 21 10.70 -0.79 14.35
C GLY A 21 9.68 -1.27 15.38
N ALA A 22 8.57 -0.54 15.49
CA ALA A 22 7.48 -0.87 16.40
C ALA A 22 6.89 -2.26 16.11
N LEU A 23 6.80 -2.65 14.84
CA LEU A 23 6.33 -3.99 14.48
C LEU A 23 7.31 -5.08 14.92
N ARG A 24 8.61 -4.90 14.69
CA ARG A 24 9.63 -5.87 15.14
C ARG A 24 9.65 -6.01 16.66
N GLU A 25 9.53 -4.90 17.39
CA GLU A 25 9.45 -4.90 18.85
C GLU A 25 8.20 -5.65 19.34
N PHE A 26 7.05 -5.38 18.73
CA PHE A 26 5.81 -6.09 19.03
C PHE A 26 5.97 -7.60 18.81
N GLN A 27 6.50 -8.01 17.66
CA GLN A 27 6.71 -9.43 17.31
C GLN A 27 7.75 -10.13 18.21
N ALA A 28 8.74 -9.41 18.73
CA ALA A 28 9.74 -9.98 19.64
C ALA A 28 9.18 -10.20 21.05
N GLY A 29 8.25 -9.35 21.49
CA GLY A 29 7.63 -9.44 22.83
C GLY A 29 6.40 -10.33 22.91
N HIS A 30 5.82 -10.72 21.77
CA HIS A 30 4.51 -11.34 21.70
C HIS A 30 4.50 -12.57 20.80
N GLY A 31 3.98 -13.68 21.33
CA GLY A 31 3.76 -14.89 20.59
C GLY A 31 2.47 -14.82 19.77
N HIS A 32 2.39 -15.66 18.73
CA HIS A 32 1.12 -15.93 18.08
C HIS A 32 0.95 -17.44 17.95
N THR A 33 -0.28 -17.90 18.15
CA THR A 33 -0.66 -19.28 17.91
C THR A 33 -1.42 -19.34 16.60
N ILE A 34 -1.14 -20.35 15.78
CA ILE A 34 -1.91 -20.59 14.56
C ILE A 34 -2.92 -21.69 14.82
N ARG A 35 -4.20 -21.35 14.64
CA ARG A 35 -5.27 -22.34 14.63
C ARG A 35 -5.57 -22.70 13.19
N VAL A 36 -5.36 -23.97 12.85
CA VAL A 36 -5.72 -24.50 11.54
C VAL A 36 -7.10 -25.13 11.60
N HIS A 37 -7.97 -24.75 10.69
CA HIS A 37 -9.29 -25.35 10.54
C HIS A 37 -9.64 -25.52 9.07
N GLY A 38 -10.31 -26.61 8.73
CA GLY A 38 -10.67 -26.92 7.35
C GLY A 38 -11.12 -28.37 7.20
N LYS A 39 -11.55 -28.72 5.99
CA LYS A 39 -11.88 -30.09 5.64
C LYS A 39 -10.71 -30.66 4.83
N ILE A 40 -10.46 -31.97 4.97
CA ILE A 40 -9.48 -32.70 4.14
C ILE A 40 -9.73 -32.47 2.64
N LYS A 41 -11.00 -32.26 2.25
CA LYS A 41 -11.43 -31.86 0.91
C LYS A 41 -12.03 -30.45 1.00
N GLY A 42 -11.23 -29.42 0.73
CA GLY A 42 -11.67 -28.03 0.75
C GLY A 42 -10.56 -27.04 1.14
N PRO A 43 -10.89 -25.74 1.23
CA PRO A 43 -9.92 -24.74 1.69
C PRO A 43 -9.52 -25.02 3.14
N MET A 44 -8.22 -24.89 3.39
CA MET A 44 -7.63 -24.96 4.72
C MET A 44 -7.35 -23.53 5.17
N PHE A 45 -7.88 -23.17 6.34
CA PHE A 45 -7.75 -21.85 6.94
C PHE A 45 -6.73 -21.87 8.07
N PHE A 46 -5.92 -20.83 8.13
CA PHE A 46 -4.91 -20.54 9.13
C PHE A 46 -5.34 -19.26 9.83
N GLU A 47 -5.87 -19.39 11.04
CA GLU A 47 -6.26 -18.27 11.87
C GLU A 47 -5.10 -17.90 12.79
N THR A 48 -4.66 -16.64 12.70
CA THR A 48 -3.59 -16.14 13.56
C THR A 48 -4.21 -15.58 14.83
N ILE A 49 -3.87 -16.20 15.96
CA ILE A 49 -4.34 -15.79 17.28
C ILE A 49 -3.13 -15.18 18.00
N SER A 50 -3.08 -13.85 18.02
CA SER A 50 -2.09 -13.11 18.80
C SER A 50 -2.45 -13.16 20.28
N ASP A 51 -1.43 -13.25 21.14
CA ASP A 51 -1.60 -13.15 22.60
C ASP A 51 -1.91 -11.72 23.07
N ALA A 52 -1.55 -10.71 22.26
CA ALA A 52 -1.86 -9.31 22.45
C ALA A 52 -2.43 -8.66 21.17
N PRO A 53 -3.28 -7.62 21.30
CA PRO A 53 -3.68 -6.81 20.15
C PRO A 53 -2.48 -6.05 19.58
N LEU A 54 -2.54 -5.72 18.29
CA LEU A 54 -1.56 -4.81 17.70
C LEU A 54 -1.59 -3.45 18.42
N PRO A 55 -0.42 -2.85 18.69
CA PRO A 55 -0.35 -1.50 19.24
C PRO A 55 -1.10 -0.51 18.35
N ILE A 56 -1.98 0.29 18.95
CA ILE A 56 -2.77 1.31 18.21
C ILE A 56 -1.87 2.31 17.47
N ASP A 57 -0.68 2.56 18.02
CA ASP A 57 0.32 3.46 17.45
C ASP A 57 0.79 3.00 16.06
N LEU A 58 0.75 1.70 15.75
CA LEU A 58 1.07 1.23 14.40
C LEU A 58 0.12 1.80 13.35
N SER A 59 -1.17 1.89 13.67
CA SER A 59 -2.15 2.51 12.78
C SER A 59 -1.87 4.00 12.59
N LEU A 60 -1.47 4.70 13.66
CA LEU A 60 -1.16 6.13 13.61
C LEU A 60 0.10 6.41 12.77
N ILE A 61 1.17 5.64 13.00
CA ILE A 61 2.42 5.75 12.23
C ILE A 61 2.16 5.44 10.74
N LEU A 62 1.34 4.42 10.46
CA LEU A 62 0.93 4.08 9.09
C LEU A 62 0.18 5.24 8.42
N SER A 63 -0.80 5.82 9.11
CA SER A 63 -1.55 6.98 8.63
C SER A 63 -0.61 8.17 8.36
N ASP A 64 0.31 8.47 9.27
CA ASP A 64 1.26 9.57 9.12
C ASP A 64 2.21 9.36 7.93
N ALA A 65 2.65 8.13 7.67
CA ALA A 65 3.46 7.81 6.49
C ALA A 65 2.69 8.11 5.20
N LEU A 66 1.46 7.59 5.07
CA LEU A 66 0.60 7.79 3.90
C LEU A 66 0.25 9.27 3.70
N HIS A 67 -0.08 9.98 4.77
CA HIS A 67 -0.42 11.39 4.74
C HIS A 67 0.75 12.26 4.27
N ASN A 68 1.97 12.00 4.77
CA ASN A 68 3.15 12.74 4.34
C ASN A 68 3.49 12.47 2.86
N LEU A 69 3.37 11.22 2.39
CA LEU A 69 3.54 10.89 0.97
C LEU A 69 2.52 11.63 0.09
N ARG A 70 1.25 11.62 0.48
CA ARG A 70 0.20 12.33 -0.26
C ARG A 70 0.45 13.83 -0.28
N THR A 71 0.79 14.40 0.87
CA THR A 71 1.03 15.84 1.02
C THR A 71 2.25 16.31 0.23
N ALA A 72 3.28 15.48 0.06
CA ALA A 72 4.42 15.81 -0.80
C ALA A 72 3.99 16.19 -2.23
N LEU A 73 2.99 15.49 -2.79
CA LEU A 73 2.46 15.79 -4.12
C LEU A 73 1.66 17.10 -4.18
N ASP A 74 0.97 17.47 -3.09
CA ASP A 74 0.29 18.77 -3.00
C ASP A 74 1.30 19.91 -2.94
N HIS A 75 2.39 19.74 -2.18
CA HIS A 75 3.47 20.73 -2.14
C HIS A 75 4.17 20.88 -3.51
N ALA A 76 4.42 19.78 -4.22
CA ALA A 76 4.97 19.83 -5.57
C ALA A 76 4.02 20.52 -6.56
N THR A 77 2.72 20.21 -6.47
CA THR A 77 1.66 20.85 -7.26
C THR A 77 1.60 22.36 -6.99
N TRP A 78 1.63 22.74 -5.72
CA TRP A 78 1.63 24.13 -5.29
C TRP A 78 2.80 24.91 -5.91
N GLU A 79 4.03 24.38 -5.77
CA GLU A 79 5.23 25.03 -6.28
C GLU A 79 5.23 25.12 -7.82
N LEU A 80 4.87 24.04 -8.53
CA LEU A 80 4.79 24.04 -10.00
C LEU A 80 3.82 25.09 -10.53
N VAL A 81 2.62 25.18 -9.93
CA VAL A 81 1.63 26.18 -10.33
C VAL A 81 2.10 27.60 -10.03
N GLY A 82 2.85 27.81 -8.95
CA GLY A 82 3.48 29.10 -8.65
C GLY A 82 4.57 29.49 -9.64
N ILE A 83 5.39 28.54 -10.08
CA ILE A 83 6.41 28.75 -11.13
C ILE A 83 5.78 29.21 -12.45
N ASP A 84 4.55 28.79 -12.73
CA ASP A 84 3.80 29.18 -13.93
C ASP A 84 2.98 30.47 -13.76
N ASP A 85 3.17 31.25 -12.69
CA ASP A 85 2.32 32.42 -12.38
C ASP A 85 0.81 32.06 -12.29
N GLY A 86 0.51 30.82 -11.90
CA GLY A 86 -0.83 30.33 -11.66
C GLY A 86 -1.39 30.73 -10.30
N VAL A 87 -2.63 30.33 -10.02
CA VAL A 87 -3.31 30.69 -8.77
C VAL A 87 -3.06 29.64 -7.69
N GLN A 88 -2.38 30.07 -6.64
CA GLN A 88 -2.11 29.30 -5.42
C GLN A 88 -3.11 29.67 -4.32
N ASP A 89 -4.26 28.99 -4.28
CA ASP A 89 -5.28 29.17 -3.25
C ASP A 89 -5.49 27.89 -2.42
N ARG A 90 -6.26 27.98 -1.33
CA ARG A 90 -6.51 26.84 -0.41
C ARG A 90 -7.17 25.61 -1.06
N PHE A 91 -7.66 25.72 -2.29
CA PHE A 91 -8.27 24.62 -3.03
C PHE A 91 -7.29 23.97 -4.02
N LEU A 92 -6.10 24.55 -4.21
CA LEU A 92 -5.06 23.96 -5.03
C LEU A 92 -4.51 22.69 -4.37
N LYS A 93 -4.61 21.58 -5.10
CA LYS A 93 -4.13 20.26 -4.72
C LYS A 93 -3.82 19.45 -5.97
N LEU A 94 -3.08 18.35 -5.82
CA LEU A 94 -2.88 17.39 -6.90
C LEU A 94 -4.25 16.93 -7.45
N PRO A 95 -4.49 17.01 -8.77
CA PRO A 95 -5.73 16.56 -9.37
C PRO A 95 -5.85 15.03 -9.29
N THR A 96 -7.05 14.56 -9.00
CA THR A 96 -7.43 13.13 -8.95
C THR A 96 -8.87 12.99 -9.43
N GLY A 97 -9.24 11.85 -10.01
CA GLY A 97 -10.63 11.58 -10.43
C GLY A 97 -11.07 10.16 -10.10
N ASN A 98 -12.37 9.96 -9.92
CA ASN A 98 -12.96 8.62 -9.75
C ASN A 98 -13.03 7.85 -11.08
N ASP A 99 -12.85 8.56 -12.19
CA ASP A 99 -12.79 8.07 -13.56
C ASP A 99 -11.96 9.06 -14.41
N GLN A 100 -11.69 8.68 -15.66
CA GLN A 100 -10.92 9.52 -16.59
C GLN A 100 -11.59 10.88 -16.83
N GLN A 101 -12.92 10.93 -16.95
CA GLN A 101 -13.64 12.17 -17.27
C GLN A 101 -13.51 13.22 -16.15
N SER A 102 -13.74 12.80 -14.90
CA SER A 102 -13.61 13.64 -13.71
C SER A 102 -12.16 14.07 -13.47
N PHE A 103 -11.19 13.21 -13.76
CA PHE A 103 -9.77 13.54 -13.69
C PHE A 103 -9.37 14.60 -14.72
N ASP A 104 -9.75 14.42 -16.00
CA ASP A 104 -9.45 15.36 -17.07
C ASP A 104 -10.07 16.74 -16.79
N ALA A 105 -11.31 16.75 -16.26
CA ALA A 105 -11.98 17.98 -15.84
C ALA A 105 -11.20 18.70 -14.71
N ALA A 106 -10.71 17.96 -13.72
CA ALA A 106 -9.89 18.52 -12.64
C ALA A 106 -8.56 19.10 -13.16
N CYS A 107 -7.88 18.41 -14.07
CA CYS A 107 -6.64 18.89 -14.69
C CYS A 107 -6.86 20.17 -15.51
N ARG A 108 -7.91 20.19 -16.35
CA ARG A 108 -8.23 21.36 -17.19
C ARG A 108 -8.68 22.58 -16.38
N GLY A 109 -9.38 22.33 -15.27
CA GLY A 109 -9.85 23.35 -14.33
C GLY A 109 -8.73 24.03 -13.53
N MET A 110 -7.51 23.50 -13.56
CA MET A 110 -6.37 24.11 -12.88
C MET A 110 -6.08 25.51 -13.44
N ARG A 111 -5.95 26.47 -12.53
CA ARG A 111 -5.75 27.90 -12.83
C ARG A 111 -4.26 28.20 -13.03
N THR A 112 -3.71 27.72 -14.13
CA THR A 112 -2.35 28.03 -14.61
C THR A 112 -2.42 28.52 -16.06
N PRO A 113 -1.67 29.57 -16.45
CA PRO A 113 -1.60 30.03 -17.83
C PRO A 113 -0.81 29.07 -18.73
N ASN A 114 -0.04 28.14 -18.16
CA ASN A 114 0.82 27.25 -18.92
C ASN A 114 0.10 25.95 -19.33
N THR A 115 -0.18 25.79 -20.63
CA THR A 115 -0.82 24.58 -21.16
C THR A 115 0.02 23.33 -20.92
N SER A 116 1.36 23.42 -20.99
CA SER A 116 2.23 22.26 -20.77
C SER A 116 2.14 21.70 -19.35
N THR A 117 1.76 22.53 -18.37
CA THR A 117 1.47 22.09 -16.99
C THR A 117 0.18 21.31 -16.92
N LYS A 118 -0.86 21.74 -17.64
CA LYS A 118 -2.12 20.99 -17.74
C LYS A 118 -1.93 19.65 -18.45
N ASP A 119 -1.15 19.64 -19.52
CA ASP A 119 -0.80 18.42 -20.24
C ASP A 119 0.01 17.47 -19.34
N PHE A 120 0.98 18.00 -18.59
CA PHE A 120 1.72 17.23 -17.59
C PHE A 120 0.80 16.55 -16.59
N PHE A 121 -0.11 17.31 -15.94
CA PHE A 121 -1.06 16.72 -14.99
C PHE A 121 -1.97 15.68 -15.66
N THR A 122 -2.47 15.95 -16.87
CA THR A 122 -3.31 15.01 -17.62
C THR A 122 -2.58 13.69 -17.90
N ASN A 123 -1.29 13.75 -18.20
CA ASN A 123 -0.46 12.56 -18.46
C ASN A 123 -0.18 11.71 -17.21
N LEU A 124 -0.38 12.24 -16.00
CA LEU A 124 -0.27 11.45 -14.77
C LEU A 124 -1.40 10.42 -14.64
N ALA A 125 -2.56 10.63 -15.29
CA ALA A 125 -3.70 9.71 -15.31
C ALA A 125 -4.07 9.13 -13.93
N ILE A 126 -4.31 10.00 -12.94
CA ILE A 126 -4.53 9.63 -11.53
C ILE A 126 -6.01 9.31 -11.28
N TYR A 127 -6.43 8.14 -11.77
CA TYR A 127 -7.77 7.58 -11.63
C TYR A 127 -7.70 6.03 -11.70
N PRO A 128 -8.76 5.29 -11.31
CA PRO A 128 -8.79 3.82 -11.41
C PRO A 128 -8.53 3.32 -12.83
N GLY A 129 -7.56 2.42 -13.00
CA GLY A 129 -7.14 1.91 -14.31
C GLY A 129 -6.26 2.86 -15.15
N GLY A 130 -5.92 4.05 -14.65
CA GLY A 130 -4.93 4.94 -15.26
C GLY A 130 -3.49 4.57 -14.87
N VAL A 131 -2.49 5.12 -15.57
CA VAL A 131 -1.07 4.85 -15.24
C VAL A 131 -0.68 5.36 -13.84
N GLY A 132 -1.38 6.37 -13.33
CA GLY A 132 -1.22 6.91 -11.98
C GLY A 132 -2.11 6.23 -10.93
N GLU A 133 -2.66 5.04 -11.20
CA GLU A 133 -3.60 4.35 -10.30
C GLU A 133 -3.03 4.15 -8.88
N LEU A 134 -1.72 3.89 -8.75
CA LEU A 134 -1.09 3.74 -7.44
C LEU A 134 -1.15 5.05 -6.62
N ILE A 135 -0.95 6.21 -7.26
CA ILE A 135 -1.13 7.52 -6.62
C ILE A 135 -2.60 7.77 -6.30
N TYR A 136 -3.52 7.33 -7.15
CA TYR A 136 -4.95 7.42 -6.88
C TYR A 136 -5.29 6.66 -5.59
N TRP A 137 -4.83 5.42 -5.42
CA TRP A 137 -5.09 4.66 -4.19
C TRP A 137 -4.47 5.29 -2.95
N LEU A 138 -3.28 5.90 -3.06
CA LEU A 138 -2.70 6.70 -1.97
C LEU A 138 -3.65 7.85 -1.55
N CYS A 139 -4.22 8.57 -2.52
CA CYS A 139 -5.18 9.64 -2.25
C CYS A 139 -6.46 9.12 -1.59
N GLN A 140 -6.96 7.96 -2.03
CA GLN A 140 -8.14 7.35 -1.43
C GLN A 140 -7.89 6.88 0.00
N LEU A 141 -6.68 6.39 0.30
CA LEU A 141 -6.28 6.00 1.65
C LEU A 141 -6.20 7.21 2.59
N ASP A 142 -5.51 8.28 2.18
CA ASP A 142 -5.44 9.53 2.96
C ASP A 142 -6.84 10.13 3.22
N ASN A 143 -7.75 10.05 2.25
CA ASN A 143 -9.12 10.52 2.43
C ASN A 143 -9.95 9.60 3.34
N ALA A 144 -9.78 8.28 3.23
CA ALA A 144 -10.47 7.32 4.08
C ALA A 144 -10.02 7.42 5.54
N GLU A 145 -8.74 7.73 5.77
CA GLU A 145 -8.14 7.92 7.10
C GLU A 145 -8.92 8.93 7.95
N LYS A 146 -9.32 10.06 7.35
CA LYS A 146 -10.10 11.13 8.01
C LYS A 146 -11.42 10.65 8.64
N HIS A 147 -11.94 9.53 8.16
CA HIS A 147 -13.21 8.96 8.61
C HIS A 147 -13.04 7.60 9.29
N THR A 148 -11.93 6.90 9.04
CA THR A 148 -11.71 5.51 9.48
C THR A 148 -10.23 5.23 9.70
N ILE A 149 -9.89 4.57 10.80
CA ILE A 149 -8.50 4.17 11.08
C ILE A 149 -8.09 3.06 10.11
N ILE A 150 -7.03 3.28 9.33
CA ILE A 150 -6.42 2.25 8.50
C ILE A 150 -5.72 1.25 9.43
N SER A 151 -6.36 0.10 9.63
CA SER A 151 -5.91 -0.89 10.60
C SER A 151 -4.99 -1.93 9.95
N PRO A 152 -3.73 -2.06 10.41
CA PRO A 152 -2.90 -3.21 10.08
C PRO A 152 -3.46 -4.47 10.76
N VAL A 153 -3.31 -5.62 10.11
CA VAL A 153 -3.74 -6.92 10.62
C VAL A 153 -2.56 -7.89 10.53
N VAL A 154 -2.29 -8.61 11.61
CA VAL A 154 -1.32 -9.71 11.62
C VAL A 154 -2.02 -10.98 11.12
N GLN A 155 -1.38 -11.66 10.17
CA GLN A 155 -1.85 -12.95 9.69
C GLN A 155 -0.68 -13.79 9.19
N ALA A 156 -0.87 -15.10 9.16
CA ALA A 156 0.09 -16.03 8.60
C ALA A 156 0.28 -15.71 7.09
N ALA A 157 1.52 -15.44 6.68
CA ALA A 157 1.90 -15.10 5.32
C ALA A 157 2.37 -16.34 4.54
N SER A 158 3.12 -17.21 5.20
CA SER A 158 3.54 -18.50 4.63
C SER A 158 3.69 -19.58 5.69
N VAL A 159 3.72 -20.83 5.23
CA VAL A 159 3.94 -22.01 6.05
C VAL A 159 5.05 -22.86 5.48
N ASP A 160 5.98 -23.28 6.34
CA ASP A 160 7.04 -24.23 6.05
C ASP A 160 6.69 -25.60 6.66
N ARG A 161 7.24 -26.67 6.07
CA ARG A 161 7.06 -28.06 6.49
C ARG A 161 5.60 -28.52 6.52
N ILE A 162 4.76 -27.95 5.66
CA ILE A 162 3.41 -28.42 5.45
C ILE A 162 3.46 -29.71 4.63
N ILE A 163 2.70 -30.72 5.05
CA ILE A 163 2.63 -32.00 4.33
C ILE A 163 1.34 -32.03 3.52
N PHE A 164 1.49 -32.15 2.21
CA PHE A 164 0.38 -32.42 1.31
C PHE A 164 0.17 -33.93 1.18
N ILE A 165 -1.08 -34.31 0.94
CA ILE A 165 -1.49 -35.69 0.72
C ILE A 165 -2.26 -35.74 -0.60
N ASP A 166 -1.84 -36.58 -1.54
CA ASP A 166 -2.69 -36.99 -2.65
C ASP A 166 -3.76 -37.96 -2.12
N LEU A 167 -5.03 -37.58 -2.25
CA LEU A 167 -6.14 -38.33 -1.65
C LEU A 167 -6.44 -39.63 -2.39
N ASP A 168 -5.99 -39.79 -3.63
CA ASP A 168 -6.20 -40.97 -4.46
C ASP A 168 -5.05 -41.97 -4.27
N THR A 169 -3.80 -41.51 -4.35
CA THR A 169 -2.60 -42.37 -4.23
C THR A 169 -2.12 -42.55 -2.80
N LYS A 170 -2.54 -41.68 -1.87
CA LYS A 170 -2.05 -41.56 -0.49
C LYS A 170 -0.59 -41.15 -0.36
N GLU A 171 0.05 -40.72 -1.45
CA GLU A 171 1.40 -40.18 -1.40
C GLU A 171 1.45 -38.90 -0.58
N ARG A 172 2.59 -38.68 0.10
CA ARG A 172 2.81 -37.54 0.98
C ARG A 172 4.13 -36.87 0.64
N TRP A 173 4.12 -35.56 0.57
CA TRP A 173 5.33 -34.77 0.40
C TRP A 173 5.29 -33.52 1.27
N ALA A 174 6.46 -33.11 1.75
CA ALA A 174 6.61 -31.86 2.45
C ALA A 174 6.82 -30.73 1.44
N SER A 175 6.30 -29.56 1.77
CA SER A 175 6.55 -28.32 1.04
C SER A 175 6.94 -27.23 2.04
N ASP A 176 7.86 -26.39 1.60
CA ASP A 176 8.30 -25.22 2.34
C ASP A 176 7.87 -23.96 1.59
N ASN A 177 7.73 -22.86 2.33
CA ASN A 177 7.36 -21.55 1.83
C ASN A 177 6.05 -21.52 1.03
N VAL A 178 5.05 -22.30 1.46
CA VAL A 178 3.71 -22.25 0.87
C VAL A 178 3.07 -20.92 1.26
N VAL A 179 2.85 -20.06 0.28
CA VAL A 179 2.24 -18.74 0.46
C VAL A 179 0.76 -18.92 0.77
N LEU A 180 0.30 -18.28 1.85
CA LEU A 180 -1.09 -18.27 2.24
C LEU A 180 -1.78 -17.08 1.59
N HIS A 181 -2.99 -17.30 1.08
CA HIS A 181 -3.84 -16.22 0.62
C HIS A 181 -4.38 -15.45 1.83
N PRO A 182 -4.22 -14.12 1.85
CA PRO A 182 -4.86 -13.27 2.83
C PRO A 182 -6.38 -13.46 2.87
N GLY A 183 -6.96 -13.52 4.06
CA GLY A 183 -8.40 -13.54 4.28
C GLY A 183 -8.83 -12.38 5.20
N VAL A 184 -10.13 -12.21 5.36
CA VAL A 184 -10.67 -11.20 6.28
C VAL A 184 -10.41 -11.58 7.74
N ASP A 185 -10.31 -10.58 8.61
CA ASP A 185 -10.29 -10.73 10.08
C ASP A 185 -9.12 -11.57 10.65
N GLY A 186 -7.91 -11.44 10.07
CA GLY A 186 -6.70 -12.11 10.59
C GLY A 186 -6.58 -13.59 10.24
N ARG A 187 -7.40 -14.04 9.27
CA ARG A 187 -7.32 -15.39 8.71
C ARG A 187 -6.55 -15.35 7.40
N SER A 188 -5.80 -16.40 7.13
CA SER A 188 -5.25 -16.71 5.81
C SER A 188 -5.69 -18.10 5.38
N TYR A 189 -5.59 -18.43 4.11
CA TYR A 189 -6.00 -19.75 3.62
C TYR A 189 -5.12 -20.25 2.48
N ILE A 190 -5.11 -21.57 2.29
CA ILE A 190 -4.65 -22.20 1.05
C ILE A 190 -5.84 -22.80 0.34
N GLN A 191 -5.91 -22.55 -0.96
CA GLN A 191 -6.82 -23.26 -1.83
C GLN A 191 -6.11 -24.50 -2.34
N LEU A 192 -6.66 -25.65 -2.00
CA LEU A 192 -6.15 -26.94 -2.44
C LEU A 192 -6.79 -27.32 -3.77
N GLU A 193 -5.98 -27.87 -4.67
CA GLU A 193 -6.47 -28.50 -5.89
C GLU A 193 -7.38 -29.69 -5.56
N PRO A 194 -8.39 -30.00 -6.39
CA PRO A 194 -9.19 -31.20 -6.23
C PRO A 194 -8.30 -32.45 -6.17
N GLY A 195 -8.56 -33.33 -5.19
CA GLY A 195 -7.74 -34.53 -4.97
C GLY A 195 -6.57 -34.32 -4.02
N LEU A 196 -6.29 -33.08 -3.60
CA LEU A 196 -5.25 -32.75 -2.64
C LEU A 196 -5.82 -32.52 -1.23
N GLY A 197 -5.11 -33.01 -0.22
CA GLY A 197 -5.35 -32.75 1.20
C GLY A 197 -4.09 -32.28 1.94
N VAL A 198 -4.25 -31.91 3.21
CA VAL A 198 -3.13 -31.47 4.06
C VAL A 198 -3.10 -32.28 5.35
N ASP A 199 -1.93 -32.79 5.72
CA ASP A 199 -1.68 -33.42 7.00
C ASP A 199 -1.32 -32.36 8.06
N CYS A 200 -2.30 -31.99 8.88
CA CYS A 200 -2.10 -31.03 9.98
C CYS A 200 -1.64 -31.70 11.29
N SER A 201 -1.38 -33.02 11.29
CA SER A 201 -0.98 -33.75 12.51
C SER A 201 0.49 -33.52 12.90
N ARG A 202 1.30 -32.96 12.00
CA ARG A 202 2.71 -32.64 12.26
C ARG A 202 2.93 -31.16 12.50
N HIS A 203 4.01 -30.83 13.20
CA HIS A 203 4.44 -29.45 13.39
C HIS A 203 4.90 -28.84 12.06
N PHE A 204 4.24 -27.75 11.69
CA PHE A 204 4.64 -26.84 10.63
C PHE A 204 5.06 -25.51 11.25
N ASN A 205 5.88 -24.73 10.54
CA ASN A 205 6.33 -23.42 11.00
C ASN A 205 5.62 -22.35 10.19
N THR A 206 4.97 -21.39 10.84
CA THR A 206 4.34 -20.27 10.14
C THR A 206 5.17 -19.01 10.24
N LYS A 207 5.25 -18.28 9.14
CA LYS A 207 5.80 -16.93 9.10
C LYS A 207 4.62 -15.97 9.04
N SER A 208 4.50 -15.11 10.03
CA SER A 208 3.46 -14.08 10.07
C SER A 208 3.93 -12.81 9.37
N GLY A 209 2.99 -12.11 8.74
CA GLY A 209 3.20 -10.80 8.14
C GLY A 209 2.14 -9.82 8.62
N VAL A 210 2.32 -8.55 8.25
CA VAL A 210 1.34 -7.48 8.51
C VAL A 210 0.77 -6.96 7.21
N PHE A 211 -0.56 -6.90 7.15
CA PHE A 211 -1.32 -6.62 5.96
C PHE A 211 -2.33 -5.51 6.23
N PHE A 212 -2.71 -4.76 5.21
CA PHE A 212 -3.84 -3.86 5.32
C PHE A 212 -5.10 -4.66 5.59
N GLY A 213 -5.88 -4.27 6.60
CA GLY A 213 -7.22 -4.80 6.81
C GLY A 213 -8.18 -4.30 5.73
N LYS A 214 -9.29 -3.68 6.14
CA LYS A 214 -10.23 -3.08 5.20
C LYS A 214 -9.72 -1.71 4.73
N ALA A 215 -9.08 -1.69 3.56
CA ALA A 215 -8.48 -0.49 2.98
C ALA A 215 -8.76 -0.40 1.46
N PRO A 216 -9.24 0.74 0.92
CA PRO A 216 -9.49 0.89 -0.51
C PRO A 216 -8.26 0.58 -1.37
N GLY A 217 -8.41 -0.24 -2.40
CA GLY A 217 -7.34 -0.58 -3.38
C GLY A 217 -6.21 -1.47 -2.88
N VAL A 218 -5.96 -1.51 -1.57
CA VAL A 218 -4.83 -2.25 -0.97
C VAL A 218 -5.24 -3.22 0.13
N SER A 219 -6.53 -3.49 0.29
CA SER A 219 -7.02 -4.52 1.22
C SER A 219 -6.22 -5.80 1.04
N GLN A 220 -5.77 -6.38 2.16
CA GLN A 220 -5.04 -7.63 2.19
C GLN A 220 -3.66 -7.61 1.51
N LYS A 221 -3.12 -6.44 1.19
CA LYS A 221 -1.73 -6.31 0.71
C LYS A 221 -0.77 -6.18 1.89
N PRO A 222 0.47 -6.71 1.79
CA PRO A 222 1.49 -6.49 2.80
C PRO A 222 1.77 -4.99 3.02
N VAL A 223 1.75 -4.52 4.27
CA VAL A 223 1.86 -3.08 4.58
C VAL A 223 3.20 -2.51 4.13
N ILE A 224 4.30 -3.10 4.59
CA ILE A 224 5.65 -2.58 4.36
C ILE A 224 6.00 -2.50 2.86
N PRO A 225 5.90 -3.60 2.07
CA PRO A 225 6.16 -3.53 0.63
C PRO A 225 5.32 -2.46 -0.08
N LYS A 226 4.05 -2.34 0.29
CA LYS A 226 3.14 -1.38 -0.34
C LYS A 226 3.46 0.07 0.03
N LEU A 227 3.92 0.33 1.26
CA LEU A 227 4.42 1.66 1.64
C LEU A 227 5.62 2.06 0.79
N PHE A 228 6.56 1.14 0.55
CA PHE A 228 7.67 1.40 -0.38
C PHE A 228 7.19 1.60 -1.81
N GLU A 229 6.23 0.82 -2.30
CA GLU A 229 5.63 1.06 -3.63
C GLU A 229 5.02 2.46 -3.75
N PHE A 230 4.24 2.91 -2.74
CA PHE A 230 3.70 4.27 -2.73
C PHE A 230 4.79 5.33 -2.71
N ARG A 231 5.83 5.12 -1.89
CA ARG A 231 6.98 6.02 -1.77
C ARG A 231 7.72 6.15 -3.09
N GLU A 232 8.02 5.04 -3.76
CA GLU A 232 8.68 5.06 -5.07
C GLU A 232 7.82 5.73 -6.14
N ALA A 233 6.50 5.49 -6.13
CA ALA A 233 5.58 6.17 -7.06
C ALA A 233 5.58 7.70 -6.85
N VAL A 234 5.57 8.16 -5.59
CA VAL A 234 5.64 9.60 -5.26
C VAL A 234 6.97 10.21 -5.70
N VAL A 235 8.08 9.52 -5.47
CA VAL A 235 9.41 9.97 -5.93
C VAL A 235 9.50 10.01 -7.45
N GLY A 236 8.92 9.02 -8.14
CA GLY A 236 8.83 8.98 -9.60
C GLY A 236 8.08 10.21 -10.14
N VAL A 237 6.90 10.48 -9.60
CA VAL A 237 6.12 11.68 -9.98
C VAL A 237 6.91 12.95 -9.69
N LEU A 238 7.54 13.09 -8.52
CA LEU A 238 8.34 14.27 -8.18
C LEU A 238 9.53 14.47 -9.13
N THR A 239 10.12 13.37 -9.60
CA THR A 239 11.18 13.41 -10.63
C THR A 239 10.63 13.97 -11.94
N ASP A 240 9.41 13.59 -12.32
CA ASP A 240 8.77 14.13 -13.53
C ASP A 240 8.40 15.61 -13.41
N PHE A 241 8.01 16.07 -12.22
CA PHE A 241 7.88 17.51 -11.90
C PHE A 241 9.20 18.26 -12.15
N GLN A 242 10.32 17.73 -11.66
CA GLN A 242 11.64 18.35 -11.84
C GLN A 242 12.04 18.40 -13.32
N ARG A 243 11.87 17.29 -14.05
CA ARG A 243 12.16 17.23 -15.50
C ARG A 243 11.36 18.26 -16.30
N LEU A 244 10.09 18.45 -15.96
CA LEU A 244 9.24 19.45 -16.62
C LEU A 244 9.83 20.86 -16.46
N VAL A 245 10.28 21.22 -15.25
CA VAL A 245 10.83 22.55 -15.01
C VAL A 245 12.22 22.73 -15.64
N ASP A 246 13.11 21.75 -15.50
CA ASP A 246 14.45 21.79 -16.11
C ASP A 246 14.36 21.89 -17.66
N GLY A 247 13.40 21.19 -18.25
CA GLY A 247 13.10 21.25 -19.68
C GLY A 247 12.61 22.63 -20.16
N ARG A 248 12.09 23.47 -19.26
CA ARG A 248 11.71 24.86 -19.56
C ARG A 248 12.89 25.80 -19.45
N SER A 249 13.71 25.64 -18.41
CA SER A 249 14.92 26.46 -18.21
C SER A 249 15.93 26.32 -19.35
N SER A 250 16.05 25.14 -19.94
CA SER A 250 16.94 24.89 -21.08
C SER A 250 16.43 25.42 -22.43
N ARG A 251 15.12 25.71 -22.57
CA ARG A 251 14.55 26.33 -23.79
C ARG A 251 14.54 27.85 -23.76
N ALA A 252 14.83 28.45 -22.60
CA ALA A 252 14.85 29.90 -22.40
C ALA A 252 16.26 30.53 -22.53
N GLN A 253 17.30 29.68 -22.67
CA GLN A 253 18.69 30.08 -22.98
C GLN A 253 18.97 29.91 -24.47
#